data_AF-S9USU6-F1
#
_entry.id   AF-S9USU6-F1
#
_cell.length_a   1.000
_cell.length_b   1.000
_cell.length_c   1.000
_cell.angle_alpha   90.00
_cell.angle_beta   90.00
_cell.angle_gamma   90.00
#
_symmetry.space_group_name_H-M   'P 1'
#
loop_
_entity.id
_entity.type
_entity.pdbx_description
1 polymer ?
#
loop_
_entity_poly.entity_id
_entity_poly.type
_entity_poly.pdbx_seq_one_letter_code
_entity_poly.pdbx_strand_id
1 'polypeptide(L)'
;MSSERAQFFESNERAKSIKEELLRLQEEKDKYEAELKESLEYLASTPVGLDKPLLDEEGFPRGDCDLYAIRGARNRVSCRRNDLKALQERMYEKLVELQSSTHEEATQQMVADEEDRRRGLEAAKLQLAEMEEKRNVSLLTPFLKVAIVERQSRI
;
A
#
# COMPACT_ATOMS: atom_id res chain seq x y z
N MET A 1 4.82 -24.45 -3.83
CA MET A 1 4.25 -24.85 -2.51
C MET A 1 4.98 -24.26 -1.30
N SER A 2 6.23 -24.64 -0.96
CA SER A 2 6.89 -24.06 0.24
C SER A 2 7.50 -22.66 0.02
N SER A 3 7.89 -22.33 -1.21
CA SER A 3 8.52 -21.03 -1.54
C SER A 3 7.52 -19.87 -1.64
N GLU A 4 6.36 -20.08 -2.29
CA GLU A 4 5.33 -19.02 -2.45
C GLU A 4 4.70 -18.64 -1.10
N ARG A 5 4.55 -19.60 -0.19
CA ARG A 5 3.99 -19.37 1.15
C ARG A 5 4.93 -18.55 2.03
N ALA A 6 6.23 -18.67 1.84
CA ALA A 6 7.24 -17.88 2.51
C ALA A 6 7.27 -16.43 1.97
N GLN A 7 7.19 -16.26 0.64
CA GLN A 7 7.14 -14.95 0.00
C GLN A 7 5.91 -14.13 0.42
N PHE A 8 4.75 -14.78 0.51
CA PHE A 8 3.51 -14.12 0.97
C PHE A 8 3.61 -13.65 2.43
N PHE A 9 4.17 -14.48 3.32
CA PHE A 9 4.35 -14.11 4.72
C PHE A 9 5.29 -12.92 4.87
N GLU A 10 6.39 -12.90 4.11
CA GLU A 10 7.37 -11.82 4.13
C GLU A 10 6.82 -10.51 3.55
N SER A 11 6.01 -10.56 2.48
CA SER A 11 5.33 -9.38 1.92
C SER A 11 4.35 -8.77 2.93
N ASN A 12 3.56 -9.61 3.62
CA ASN A 12 2.62 -9.16 4.63
C ASN A 12 3.34 -8.56 5.87
N GLU A 13 4.44 -9.16 6.29
CA GLU A 13 5.25 -8.64 7.40
C GLU A 13 5.89 -7.28 7.05
N ARG A 14 6.39 -7.11 5.81
CA ARG A 14 6.87 -5.82 5.30
C ARG A 14 5.76 -4.77 5.27
N ALA A 15 4.59 -5.10 4.73
CA ALA A 15 3.44 -4.19 4.69
C ALA A 15 2.99 -3.78 6.09
N LYS A 16 3.06 -4.68 7.08
CA LYS A 16 2.79 -4.37 8.48
C LYS A 16 3.85 -3.42 9.06
N SER A 17 5.14 -3.68 8.81
CA SER A 17 6.24 -2.81 9.25
C SER A 17 6.11 -1.39 8.70
N ILE A 18 5.80 -1.25 7.41
CA ILE A 18 5.62 0.07 6.77
C ILE A 18 4.45 0.83 7.41
N LYS A 19 3.35 0.14 7.74
CA LYS A 19 2.21 0.77 8.45
C LYS A 19 2.60 1.23 9.85
N GLU A 20 3.38 0.44 10.60
CA GLU A 20 3.87 0.83 11.91
C GLU A 20 4.82 2.05 11.83
N GLU A 21 5.70 2.09 10.83
CA GLU A 21 6.55 3.25 10.54
C GLU A 21 5.72 4.50 10.21
N LEU A 22 4.70 4.38 9.35
CA LEU A 22 3.80 5.48 8.99
C LEU A 22 3.05 6.03 10.21
N LEU A 23 2.61 5.17 11.13
CA LEU A 23 1.97 5.60 12.38
C LEU A 23 2.94 6.38 13.26
N ARG A 24 4.20 5.94 13.37
CA ARG A 24 5.24 6.68 14.09
C ARG A 24 5.53 8.04 13.45
N LEU A 25 5.65 8.10 12.13
CA LEU A 25 5.85 9.35 11.39
C LEU A 25 4.67 10.31 11.59
N GLN A 26 3.44 9.79 11.70
CA GLN A 26 2.27 10.60 12.01
C GLN A 26 2.33 11.18 13.43
N GLU A 27 2.74 10.40 14.43
CA GLU A 27 2.95 10.92 15.79
C GLU A 27 4.05 11.99 15.84
N GLU A 28 5.14 11.81 15.09
CA GLU A 28 6.19 12.83 14.97
C GLU A 28 5.69 14.11 14.29
N LYS A 29 4.88 13.97 13.24
CA LYS A 29 4.24 15.09 12.57
C LYS A 29 3.39 15.89 13.54
N ASP A 30 2.54 15.22 14.32
CA ASP A 30 1.64 15.86 15.27
C ASP A 30 2.42 16.63 16.36
N LYS A 31 3.57 16.09 16.80
CA LYS A 31 4.49 16.80 17.71
C LYS A 31 5.07 18.06 17.07
N TYR A 32 5.59 17.97 15.84
CA TYR A 32 6.15 19.13 15.15
C TYR A 32 5.10 20.19 14.82
N GLU A 33 3.87 19.79 14.48
CA GLU A 33 2.76 20.71 14.27
C GLU A 33 2.35 21.41 15.57
N ALA A 34 2.34 20.69 16.70
CA ALA A 34 2.08 21.28 18.02
C ALA A 34 3.14 22.32 18.41
N GLU A 35 4.43 21.98 18.26
CA GLU A 35 5.54 22.92 18.54
C GLU A 35 5.55 24.13 17.60
N LEU A 36 5.21 23.91 16.32
CA LEU A 36 5.07 24.98 15.34
C LEU A 36 3.93 25.92 15.74
N LYS A 37 2.79 25.37 16.13
CA LYS A 37 1.62 26.13 16.57
C LYS A 37 1.93 26.95 17.83
N GLU A 38 2.55 26.35 18.83
CA GLU A 38 2.99 27.06 20.05
C GLU A 38 3.92 28.23 19.71
N SER A 39 4.91 28.01 18.83
CA SER A 39 5.85 29.06 18.43
C SER A 39 5.16 30.19 17.65
N LEU A 40 4.15 29.87 16.83
CA LEU A 40 3.36 30.85 16.10
C LEU A 40 2.43 31.64 17.01
N GLU A 41 1.77 30.99 17.97
CA GLU A 41 0.93 31.64 18.98
C GLU A 41 1.76 32.59 19.86
N TYR A 42 2.94 32.14 20.29
CA TYR A 42 3.89 33.00 20.99
C TYR A 42 4.24 34.23 20.15
N LEU A 43 4.65 34.04 18.88
CA LEU A 43 4.99 35.17 18.02
C LEU A 43 3.80 36.10 17.77
N ALA A 44 2.58 35.57 17.61
CA ALA A 44 1.37 36.37 17.43
C ALA A 44 1.05 37.26 18.66
N SER A 45 1.45 36.83 19.86
CA SER A 45 1.32 37.63 21.09
C SER A 45 2.34 38.77 21.20
N THR A 46 3.41 38.74 20.39
CA THR A 46 4.45 39.77 20.39
C THR A 46 4.17 40.89 19.37
N PRO A 47 4.60 42.13 19.62
CA PRO A 47 4.32 43.25 18.71
C PRO A 47 4.96 43.11 17.33
N VAL A 48 6.05 42.35 17.25
CA VAL A 48 6.86 42.16 16.04
C VAL A 48 6.37 40.98 15.19
N GLY A 49 5.82 39.93 15.80
CA GLY A 49 5.36 38.75 15.07
C GLY A 49 6.47 38.04 14.28
N LEU A 50 6.11 37.44 13.15
CA LEU A 50 7.04 36.64 12.33
C LEU A 50 7.93 37.48 11.40
N ASP A 51 7.41 38.59 10.86
CA ASP A 51 8.04 39.26 9.71
C ASP A 51 8.51 40.70 9.98
N LYS A 52 8.00 41.38 11.02
CA LYS A 52 8.37 42.78 11.27
C LYS A 52 9.84 42.91 11.72
N PRO A 53 10.47 44.08 11.52
CA PRO A 53 11.85 44.32 11.93
C PRO A 53 12.04 44.25 13.45
N LEU A 54 13.17 43.69 13.87
CA LEU A 54 13.63 43.65 15.27
C LEU A 54 14.22 44.98 15.76
N LEU A 55 14.38 45.92 14.83
CA LEU A 55 14.91 47.26 15.07
C LEU A 55 13.76 48.27 15.07
N ASP A 56 13.96 49.37 15.77
CA ASP A 56 13.12 50.56 15.67
C ASP A 56 13.47 51.41 14.44
N GLU A 57 12.82 52.57 14.32
CA GLU A 57 13.02 53.50 13.20
C GLU A 57 14.39 54.19 13.22
N GLU A 58 15.04 54.22 14.39
CA GLU A 58 16.34 54.83 14.61
C GLU A 58 17.49 53.82 14.42
N GLY A 59 17.17 52.53 14.27
CA GLY A 59 18.12 51.45 14.05
C GLY A 59 18.64 50.81 15.33
N PHE A 60 17.99 51.04 16.47
CA PHE A 60 18.33 50.41 17.74
C PHE A 60 17.48 49.16 18.01
N PRO A 61 17.97 48.22 18.84
CA PRO A 61 17.19 47.08 19.29
C PRO A 61 15.92 47.54 20.01
N ARG A 62 14.77 47.03 19.57
CA ARG A 62 13.47 47.30 20.19
C ARG A 62 13.46 46.91 21.67
N GLY A 63 13.05 47.85 22.53
CA GLY A 63 12.91 47.64 23.98
C GLY A 63 11.53 47.20 24.43
N ASP A 64 10.54 47.17 23.53
CA ASP A 64 9.16 46.78 23.79
C ASP A 64 8.94 45.26 23.81
N CYS A 65 9.96 44.47 23.47
CA CYS A 65 9.86 43.01 23.43
C CYS A 65 11.20 42.31 23.65
N ASP A 66 11.15 41.02 24.00
CA ASP A 66 12.34 40.17 24.11
C ASP A 66 12.78 39.68 22.73
N LEU A 67 13.77 40.35 22.15
CA LEU A 67 14.35 40.03 20.85
C LEU A 67 15.02 38.66 20.80
N TYR A 68 15.61 38.21 21.91
CA TYR A 68 16.28 36.91 21.96
C TYR A 68 15.25 35.79 21.84
N ALA A 69 14.17 35.88 22.64
CA ALA A 69 13.09 34.92 22.60
C ALA A 69 12.37 34.93 21.23
N ILE A 70 12.10 36.12 20.66
CA ILE A 70 11.49 36.25 19.32
C ILE A 70 12.37 35.61 18.25
N ARG A 71 13.68 35.89 18.25
CA ARG A 71 14.61 35.29 17.28
C ARG A 71 14.64 33.78 17.40
N GLY A 72 14.64 33.25 18.63
CA GLY A 72 14.54 31.82 18.90
C GLY A 72 13.25 31.22 18.34
N ALA A 73 12.11 31.84 18.61
CA ALA A 73 10.81 31.39 18.12
C ALA A 73 10.70 31.44 16.59
N ARG A 74 11.18 32.51 15.94
CA ARG A 74 11.23 32.59 14.47
C ARG A 74 12.10 31.47 13.87
N ASN A 75 13.24 31.19 14.48
CA ASN A 75 14.10 30.10 14.05
C ASN A 75 13.40 28.74 14.19
N ARG A 76 12.75 28.49 15.33
CA ARG A 76 11.96 27.26 15.55
C ARG A 76 10.87 27.10 14.49
N VAL A 77 10.12 28.17 14.18
CA VAL A 77 9.11 28.14 13.11
C VAL A 77 9.72 27.73 11.77
N SER A 78 10.83 28.35 11.37
CA SER A 78 11.51 28.02 10.11
C SER A 78 12.04 26.59 10.08
N CYS A 79 12.70 26.14 11.15
CA CYS A 79 13.17 24.76 11.28
C CYS A 79 12.01 23.77 11.20
N ARG A 80 10.95 23.96 12.01
CA ARG A 80 9.79 23.06 12.04
C ARG A 80 9.04 23.00 10.72
N ARG A 81 8.92 24.11 9.99
CA ARG A 81 8.35 24.10 8.63
C ARG A 81 9.18 23.26 7.66
N ASN A 82 10.51 23.31 7.75
CA ASN A 82 11.38 22.50 6.90
C ASN A 82 11.35 21.03 7.31
N ASP A 83 11.38 20.74 8.62
CA ASP A 83 11.28 19.40 9.16
C ASP A 83 9.96 18.73 8.75
N LEU A 84 8.84 19.46 8.83
CA LEU A 84 7.52 18.97 8.41
C LEU A 84 7.48 18.65 6.92
N LYS A 85 8.10 19.48 6.06
CA LYS A 85 8.20 19.18 4.62
C LYS A 85 8.99 17.90 4.38
N ALA A 86 10.17 17.77 5.00
CA ALA A 86 11.00 16.57 4.87
C ALA A 86 10.28 15.32 5.42
N LEU A 87 9.52 15.46 6.50
CA LEU A 87 8.73 14.38 7.08
C LEU A 87 7.59 13.95 6.15
N GLN A 88 6.89 14.92 5.55
CA GLN A 88 5.83 14.66 4.57
C GLN A 88 6.35 13.92 3.33
N GLU A 89 7.53 14.31 2.83
CA GLU A 89 8.19 13.60 1.72
C GLU A 89 8.47 12.13 2.07
N ARG A 90 9.04 11.88 3.26
CA ARG A 90 9.28 10.50 3.75
C ARG A 90 7.98 9.69 3.90
N MET A 91 6.92 10.32 4.43
CA MET A 91 5.61 9.66 4.54
C MET A 91 5.06 9.30 3.16
N TYR A 92 5.21 10.19 2.18
CA TYR A 92 4.78 9.94 0.81
C TYR A 92 5.54 8.76 0.19
N GLU A 93 6.86 8.70 0.32
CA GLU A 93 7.68 7.59 -0.16
C GLU A 93 7.21 6.24 0.41
N LYS A 94 6.98 6.18 1.72
CA LYS A 94 6.50 4.98 2.42
C LYS A 94 5.09 4.56 1.98
N LEU A 95 4.23 5.54 1.71
CA LEU A 95 2.88 5.26 1.22
C LEU A 95 2.89 4.71 -0.21
N VAL A 96 3.76 5.24 -1.07
CA VAL A 96 3.96 4.72 -2.43
C VAL A 96 4.50 3.29 -2.39
N GLU A 97 5.46 2.99 -1.50
CA GLU A 97 6.00 1.64 -1.29
C GLU A 97 4.91 0.63 -0.86
N LEU A 98 3.99 1.06 0.02
CA LEU A 98 2.84 0.24 0.41
C LEU A 98 1.84 0.05 -0.75
N GLN A 99 1.63 1.08 -1.55
CA GLN A 99 0.72 1.01 -2.70
C GLN A 99 1.28 0.11 -3.81
N SER A 100 2.57 0.18 -4.12
CA SER A 100 3.17 -0.67 -5.16
C SER A 100 3.09 -2.15 -4.78
N SER A 101 3.41 -2.50 -3.52
CA SER A 101 3.31 -3.88 -3.03
C SER A 101 1.88 -4.42 -3.09
N THR A 102 0.89 -3.63 -2.66
CA THR A 102 -0.52 -4.05 -2.73
C THR A 102 -1.05 -4.14 -4.17
N HIS A 103 -0.61 -3.24 -5.07
CA HIS A 103 -1.02 -3.27 -6.47
C HIS A 103 -0.43 -4.49 -7.20
N GLU A 104 0.84 -4.82 -6.96
CA GLU A 104 1.47 -6.03 -7.49
C GLU A 104 0.71 -7.29 -7.06
N GLU A 105 0.41 -7.42 -5.77
CA GLU A 105 -0.40 -8.51 -5.23
C GLU A 105 -1.79 -8.59 -5.90
N ALA A 106 -2.48 -7.45 -6.03
CA ALA A 106 -3.79 -7.40 -6.69
C ALA A 106 -3.72 -7.83 -8.16
N THR A 107 -2.69 -7.40 -8.90
CA THR A 107 -2.52 -7.80 -10.31
C THR A 107 -2.21 -9.29 -10.46
N GLN A 108 -1.38 -9.85 -9.57
CA GLN A 108 -1.07 -11.28 -9.57
C GLN A 108 -2.33 -12.11 -9.27
N GLN A 109 -3.14 -11.65 -8.31
CA GLN A 109 -4.43 -12.27 -7.98
C GLN A 109 -5.36 -12.28 -9.20
N MET A 110 -5.50 -11.15 -9.91
CA MET A 110 -6.36 -11.06 -11.10
C MET A 110 -5.88 -11.97 -12.24
N VAL A 111 -4.57 -12.10 -12.45
CA VAL A 111 -4.01 -13.00 -13.47
C VAL A 111 -4.28 -14.47 -13.12
N ALA A 112 -4.09 -14.85 -11.85
CA ALA A 112 -4.36 -16.21 -11.38
C ALA A 112 -5.86 -16.56 -11.54
N ASP A 113 -6.76 -15.66 -11.13
CA ASP A 113 -8.21 -15.85 -11.26
C ASP A 113 -8.64 -15.97 -12.75
N GLU A 114 -8.00 -15.21 -13.63
CA GLU A 114 -8.25 -15.26 -15.08
C GLU A 114 -7.77 -16.57 -15.70
N GLU A 115 -6.61 -17.08 -15.28
CA GLU A 115 -6.09 -18.39 -15.70
C GLU A 115 -7.00 -19.54 -15.23
N ASP A 116 -7.49 -19.48 -13.98
CA ASP A 116 -8.44 -20.45 -13.44
C ASP A 116 -9.75 -20.45 -14.21
N ARG A 117 -10.26 -19.25 -14.54
CA ARG A 117 -11.46 -19.09 -15.37
C ARG A 117 -11.25 -19.68 -16.76
N ARG A 118 -10.09 -19.45 -17.39
CA ARG A 118 -9.76 -20.01 -18.70
C ARG A 118 -9.71 -21.54 -18.66
N ARG A 119 -9.04 -22.11 -17.64
CA ARG A 119 -8.98 -23.57 -17.42
C ARG A 119 -10.36 -24.18 -17.20
N GLY A 120 -11.23 -23.50 -16.46
CA GLY A 120 -12.62 -23.93 -16.25
C GLY A 120 -13.44 -23.95 -17.55
N LEU A 121 -13.29 -22.92 -18.39
CA LEU A 121 -13.96 -22.85 -19.69
C LEU A 121 -13.45 -23.94 -20.66
N GLU A 122 -12.15 -24.21 -20.70
CA GLU A 122 -11.57 -25.28 -21.52
C GLU A 122 -12.05 -26.67 -21.08
N ALA A 123 -12.08 -26.93 -19.77
CA ALA A 123 -12.59 -28.19 -19.22
C ALA A 123 -14.08 -28.38 -19.55
N ALA A 124 -14.90 -27.33 -19.45
CA ALA A 124 -16.31 -27.37 -19.83
C ALA A 124 -16.52 -27.65 -21.32
N LYS A 125 -15.69 -27.05 -22.20
CA LYS A 125 -15.71 -27.33 -23.64
C LYS A 125 -15.36 -28.78 -23.94
N LEU A 126 -14.33 -29.33 -23.28
CA LEU A 126 -13.93 -30.73 -23.46
C LEU A 126 -15.05 -31.69 -23.02
N GLN A 127 -15.70 -31.41 -21.88
CA GLN A 127 -16.83 -32.21 -21.40
C GLN A 127 -18.02 -32.19 -22.36
N LEU A 128 -18.34 -31.02 -22.93
CA LEU A 128 -19.39 -30.90 -23.96
C LEU A 128 -19.05 -31.73 -25.20
N ALA A 129 -17.81 -31.64 -25.70
CA ALA A 129 -17.35 -32.41 -26.85
C ALA A 129 -17.43 -33.93 -26.59
N GLU A 130 -16.99 -34.39 -25.41
CA GLU A 130 -17.07 -35.81 -25.03
C GLU A 130 -18.54 -36.29 -24.91
N MET A 131 -19.43 -35.44 -24.39
CA MET A 131 -20.87 -35.72 -24.30
C MET A 131 -21.51 -35.81 -25.68
N GLU A 132 -21.14 -34.93 -26.60
CA GLU A 132 -21.59 -34.94 -28.00
C GLU A 132 -21.08 -36.19 -28.73
N GLU A 133 -19.82 -36.57 -28.53
CA GLU A 133 -19.26 -37.78 -29.11
C GLU A 133 -19.98 -39.03 -28.58
N LYS A 134 -20.19 -39.14 -27.26
CA LYS A 134 -20.99 -40.23 -26.66
C LYS A 134 -22.41 -40.28 -27.21
N ARG A 135 -23.06 -39.12 -27.41
CA ARG A 135 -24.37 -39.03 -28.05
C ARG A 135 -24.31 -39.56 -29.48
N ASN A 136 -23.35 -39.12 -30.29
CA ASN A 136 -23.18 -39.57 -31.67
C ASN A 136 -22.92 -41.09 -31.74
N VAL A 137 -22.06 -41.61 -30.87
CA VAL A 137 -21.78 -43.06 -30.78
C VAL A 137 -23.03 -43.84 -30.38
N SER A 138 -23.87 -43.30 -29.49
CA SER A 138 -25.12 -43.95 -29.09
C SER A 138 -26.17 -44.05 -30.21
N LEU A 139 -26.10 -43.18 -31.22
CA LEU A 139 -27.01 -43.20 -32.37
C LEU A 139 -26.61 -44.27 -33.42
N LEU A 140 -25.38 -44.77 -33.36
CA LEU A 140 -24.91 -45.82 -34.27
C LEU A 140 -25.47 -47.18 -33.84
N THR A 141 -25.91 -47.98 -34.81
CA THR A 141 -26.33 -49.36 -34.54
C THR A 141 -25.10 -50.24 -34.34
N PRO A 142 -25.03 -51.05 -33.26
CA PRO A 142 -23.88 -51.91 -33.01
C PRO A 142 -23.81 -53.01 -34.08
N PHE A 143 -22.64 -53.15 -34.70
CA PHE A 143 -22.42 -54.11 -35.79
C PHE A 143 -22.29 -55.57 -35.33
N LEU A 144 -22.03 -55.80 -34.03
CA LEU A 144 -21.91 -57.13 -33.44
C LEU A 144 -22.36 -57.08 -31.97
N LYS A 145 -23.29 -57.97 -31.58
CA LYS A 145 -23.64 -58.20 -30.18
C LYS A 145 -22.89 -59.42 -29.66
N VAL A 146 -22.00 -59.23 -28.71
CA VAL A 146 -21.35 -60.35 -28.01
C VAL A 146 -22.36 -60.95 -27.03
N ALA A 147 -22.76 -62.20 -27.24
CA ALA A 147 -23.82 -62.83 -26.44
C ALA A 147 -23.31 -63.36 -25.09
N ILE A 148 -22.11 -63.94 -25.05
CA ILE A 148 -21.52 -64.54 -23.84
C ILE A 148 -20.00 -64.41 -23.93
N VAL A 149 -19.35 -63.91 -22.86
CA VAL A 149 -17.89 -63.95 -22.70
C VAL A 149 -17.57 -64.95 -21.60
N GLU A 150 -17.16 -66.17 -21.97
CA GLU A 150 -16.63 -67.12 -21.00
C GLU A 150 -15.20 -66.73 -20.63
N ARG A 151 -14.99 -66.36 -19.36
CA ARG A 151 -13.68 -66.02 -18.82
C ARG A 151 -12.90 -67.31 -18.63
N GLN A 152 -12.09 -67.69 -19.61
CA GLN A 152 -11.23 -68.86 -19.44
C GLN A 152 -10.19 -68.56 -18.36
N SER A 153 -10.33 -69.24 -17.22
CA SER A 153 -9.34 -69.33 -16.17
C SER A 153 -8.06 -69.93 -16.74
N ARG A 154 -6.97 -69.14 -16.80
CA ARG A 154 -5.64 -69.67 -17.09
C ARG A 154 -5.22 -70.62 -15.96
N ILE A 155 -4.86 -71.85 -16.33
CA ILE A 155 -4.00 -72.74 -15.54
C ILE A 155 -2.56 -72.28 -15.75
#